data_AF-B3JKD8-F1
#
_entry.id   AF-B3JKD8-F1
#
_cell.length_a   1.000
_cell.length_b   1.000
_cell.length_c   1.000
_cell.angle_alpha   90.00
_cell.angle_beta   90.00
_cell.angle_gamma   90.00
#
_symmetry.space_group_name_H-M   'P 1'
#
loop_
_entity.id
_entity.type
_entity.pdbx_description
1 polymer ?
#
loop_
_entity_poly.entity_id
_entity_poly.type
_entity_poly.pdbx_seq_one_letter_code
_entity_poly.pdbx_strand_id
1 'polypeptide(L)'
;MDIFLQLLTDWGYFGMFLSAFLAGTILPFSSEAVLLACVGLGLDPVWSTIATTAGNVLGGLTCYWIGHLGKMEWIEKYLGVTPKQMERATRFIHGRGAWMALFSFLPVVGDAILIVLGLMRAHIGIVTVSMSIGKLARYAILVAATLGIISLF
;
A
#
# COMPACT_ATOMS: atom_id res chain seq x y z
N MET A 1 5.79 10.68 -20.12
CA MET A 1 4.69 10.52 -19.15
C MET A 1 3.99 9.23 -19.52
N ASP A 2 4.05 8.21 -18.67
CA ASP A 2 3.58 6.88 -18.99
C ASP A 2 2.11 6.91 -19.43
N ILE A 3 1.81 6.41 -20.63
CA ILE A 3 0.44 6.32 -21.19
C ILE A 3 -0.54 5.74 -20.15
N PHE A 4 -0.04 4.82 -19.34
CA PHE A 4 -0.78 4.17 -18.27
C PHE A 4 -1.18 5.14 -17.14
N LEU A 5 -0.29 6.05 -16.73
CA LEU A 5 -0.62 7.09 -15.73
C LEU A 5 -1.67 8.06 -16.26
N GLN A 6 -1.57 8.42 -17.55
CA GLN A 6 -2.54 9.31 -18.19
C GLN A 6 -3.93 8.65 -18.24
N LEU A 7 -3.98 7.37 -18.62
CA LEU A 7 -5.22 6.58 -18.68
C LEU A 7 -5.85 6.39 -17.29
N LEU A 8 -5.04 6.14 -16.25
CA LEU A 8 -5.52 6.07 -14.86
C LEU A 8 -6.05 7.44 -14.38
N THR A 9 -5.42 8.53 -14.79
CA THR A 9 -5.85 9.88 -14.41
C THR A 9 -7.17 10.26 -15.10
N ASP A 10 -7.34 9.88 -16.37
CA ASP A 10 -8.60 10.08 -17.12
C ASP A 10 -9.78 9.32 -16.51
N TRP A 11 -9.52 8.21 -15.82
CA TRP A 11 -10.52 7.42 -15.11
C TRP A 11 -10.80 7.93 -13.68
N GLY A 12 -10.13 9.02 -13.25
CA GLY A 12 -10.36 9.69 -11.97
C GLY A 12 -10.22 8.77 -10.76
N TYR A 13 -11.29 8.68 -9.94
CA TYR A 13 -11.30 7.87 -8.71
C TYR A 13 -11.04 6.38 -8.93
N PHE A 14 -11.54 5.81 -10.04
CA PHE A 14 -11.35 4.39 -10.32
C PHE A 14 -9.90 4.09 -10.72
N GLY A 15 -9.28 4.96 -11.51
CA GLY A 15 -7.87 4.81 -11.85
C GLY A 15 -6.96 5.02 -10.63
N MET A 16 -7.29 5.95 -9.73
CA MET A 16 -6.60 6.07 -8.44
C MET A 16 -6.70 4.78 -7.61
N PHE A 17 -7.90 4.20 -7.51
CA PHE A 17 -8.10 2.93 -6.80
C PHE A 17 -7.26 1.81 -7.42
N LEU A 18 -7.29 1.65 -8.74
CA LEU A 18 -6.57 0.59 -9.44
C LEU A 18 -5.05 0.77 -9.32
N SER A 19 -4.56 2.01 -9.46
CA SER A 19 -3.15 2.33 -9.26
C SER A 19 -2.71 2.03 -7.84
N ALA A 20 -3.52 2.40 -6.84
CA ALA A 20 -3.23 2.14 -5.43
C ALA A 20 -3.29 0.65 -5.09
N PHE A 21 -4.18 -0.09 -5.72
CA PHE A 21 -4.24 -1.56 -5.62
C PHE A 21 -2.97 -2.21 -6.17
N LEU A 22 -2.54 -1.78 -7.36
CA LEU A 22 -1.31 -2.27 -7.98
C LEU A 22 -0.08 -1.88 -7.15
N ALA A 23 -0.03 -0.66 -6.62
CA ALA A 23 1.06 -0.19 -5.75
C ALA A 23 1.08 -0.84 -4.37
N GLY A 24 -0.09 -1.24 -3.86
CA GLY A 24 -0.22 -2.01 -2.63
C GLY A 24 0.07 -3.49 -2.81
N THR A 25 0.09 -3.94 -4.07
CA THR A 25 0.70 -5.20 -4.50
C THR A 25 2.17 -4.90 -4.78
N ILE A 26 3.08 -5.88 -4.74
CA ILE A 26 4.55 -5.66 -4.79
C ILE A 26 5.08 -5.10 -6.14
N LEU A 27 4.18 -4.61 -6.99
CA LEU A 27 4.55 -3.91 -8.19
C LEU A 27 5.13 -2.53 -7.80
N PRO A 28 6.25 -2.12 -8.43
CA PRO A 28 6.83 -0.80 -8.23
C PRO A 28 5.96 0.25 -8.92
N PHE A 29 4.80 0.53 -8.33
CA PHE A 29 3.81 1.48 -8.85
C PHE A 29 3.72 2.69 -7.91
N SER A 30 3.79 3.90 -8.48
CA SER A 30 3.70 5.13 -7.69
C SER A 30 2.24 5.55 -7.55
N SER A 31 1.55 4.97 -6.55
CA SER A 31 0.19 5.41 -6.17
C SER A 31 0.15 6.87 -5.69
N GLU A 32 1.28 7.38 -5.22
CA GLU A 32 1.45 8.75 -4.77
C GLU A 32 1.42 9.74 -5.94
N ALA A 33 2.11 9.44 -7.04
CA ALA A 33 2.10 10.28 -8.22
C ALA A 33 0.69 10.44 -8.81
N VAL A 34 -0.10 9.35 -8.84
CA VAL A 34 -1.47 9.37 -9.36
C VAL A 34 -2.42 10.13 -8.43
N LEU A 35 -2.29 9.96 -7.11
CA LEU A 35 -3.05 10.72 -6.12
C LEU A 35 -2.78 12.22 -6.26
N LEU A 36 -1.50 12.60 -6.33
CA LEU A 36 -1.08 14.00 -6.46
C LEU A 36 -1.53 14.63 -7.79
N ALA A 37 -1.44 13.88 -8.89
CA ALA A 37 -1.93 14.34 -10.18
C ALA A 37 -3.44 14.60 -10.15
N CYS A 38 -4.23 13.69 -9.59
CA CYS A 38 -5.68 13.84 -9.51
C CYS A 38 -6.10 15.00 -8.58
N VAL A 39 -5.45 15.16 -7.44
CA VAL A 39 -5.68 16.32 -6.54
C VAL A 39 -5.31 17.62 -7.25
N GLY A 40 -4.20 17.64 -8.00
CA GLY A 40 -3.80 18.80 -8.81
C GLY A 40 -4.76 19.13 -9.96
N LEU A 41 -5.50 18.14 -10.46
CA LEU A 41 -6.57 18.33 -11.46
C LEU A 41 -7.91 18.79 -10.84
N GLY A 42 -7.96 18.99 -9.53
CA GLY A 42 -9.14 19.51 -8.83
C GLY A 42 -10.13 18.44 -8.35
N LEU A 43 -9.74 17.16 -8.31
CA LEU A 43 -10.55 16.13 -7.65
C LEU A 43 -10.57 16.35 -6.14
N ASP A 44 -11.67 15.94 -5.50
CA ASP A 44 -11.84 16.12 -4.06
C ASP A 44 -10.74 15.35 -3.29
N PRO A 45 -9.94 16.02 -2.45
CA PRO A 45 -8.81 15.38 -1.77
C PRO A 45 -9.23 14.29 -0.79
N VAL A 46 -10.43 14.39 -0.20
CA VAL A 46 -10.95 13.42 0.77
C VAL A 46 -11.32 12.13 0.05
N TRP A 47 -12.13 12.24 -1.02
CA TRP A 47 -12.52 11.07 -1.82
C TRP A 47 -11.34 10.40 -2.51
N SER A 48 -10.38 11.19 -2.97
CA SER A 48 -9.13 10.69 -3.55
C SER A 48 -8.34 9.88 -2.51
N THR A 49 -8.20 10.40 -1.29
CA THR A 49 -7.52 9.69 -0.18
C THR A 49 -8.21 8.38 0.16
N ILE A 50 -9.55 8.37 0.23
CA ILE A 50 -10.33 7.17 0.54
C ILE A 50 -10.16 6.11 -0.56
N ALA A 51 -10.29 6.50 -1.84
CA ALA A 51 -10.16 5.59 -2.98
C ALA A 51 -8.76 4.97 -3.05
N THR A 52 -7.71 5.78 -2.90
CA THR A 52 -6.32 5.32 -2.87
C THR A 52 -6.05 4.42 -1.66
N THR A 53 -6.55 4.78 -0.48
CA THR A 53 -6.40 3.94 0.72
C THR A 53 -7.08 2.59 0.54
N ALA A 54 -8.31 2.55 0.01
CA ALA A 54 -9.06 1.33 -0.23
C ALA A 54 -8.33 0.40 -1.22
N GLY A 55 -7.84 0.95 -2.34
CA GLY A 55 -7.04 0.19 -3.30
C GLY A 55 -5.80 -0.39 -2.66
N ASN A 56 -5.02 0.42 -1.94
CA ASN A 56 -3.78 -0.05 -1.32
C ASN A 56 -4.02 -1.07 -0.20
N VAL A 57 -5.10 -0.92 0.58
CA VAL A 57 -5.51 -1.92 1.58
C VAL A 57 -5.82 -3.26 0.90
N LEU A 58 -6.56 -3.27 -0.20
CA LEU A 58 -6.85 -4.48 -0.96
C LEU A 58 -5.58 -5.10 -1.56
N GLY A 59 -4.67 -4.31 -2.13
CA GLY A 59 -3.38 -4.80 -2.63
C GLY A 59 -2.56 -5.48 -1.52
N GLY A 60 -2.53 -4.87 -0.33
CA GLY A 60 -1.84 -5.43 0.82
C GLY A 60 -2.49 -6.70 1.38
N LEU A 61 -3.82 -6.80 1.32
CA LEU A 61 -4.54 -8.03 1.65
C LEU A 61 -4.19 -9.17 0.69
N THR A 62 -3.97 -8.88 -0.59
CA THR A 62 -3.48 -9.85 -1.57
C THR A 62 -2.12 -10.41 -1.13
N CYS A 63 -1.19 -9.55 -0.70
CA CYS A 63 0.12 -9.96 -0.20
C CYS A 63 0.00 -10.81 1.08
N TYR A 64 -0.86 -10.41 2.01
CA TYR A 64 -1.16 -11.19 3.22
C TYR A 64 -1.73 -12.57 2.87
N TRP A 65 -2.67 -12.66 1.92
CA TRP A 65 -3.25 -13.93 1.48
C TRP A 65 -2.23 -14.84 0.81
N ILE A 66 -1.35 -14.29 -0.04
CA ILE A 66 -0.26 -15.07 -0.63
C ILE A 66 0.68 -15.61 0.46
N GLY A 67 0.98 -14.80 1.48
CA GLY A 67 1.70 -15.26 2.67
C GLY A 67 0.94 -16.36 3.43
N HIS A 68 -0.38 -16.21 3.59
CA HIS A 68 -1.24 -17.17 4.29
C HIS A 68 -1.28 -18.55 3.63
N LEU A 69 -1.13 -18.60 2.30
CA LEU A 69 -1.04 -19.87 1.56
C LEU A 69 0.24 -20.66 1.86
N GLY A 70 1.26 -20.04 2.48
CA GLY A 70 2.44 -20.75 2.99
C GLY A 70 3.45 -21.20 1.94
N LYS A 71 3.29 -20.82 0.67
CA LYS A 71 4.16 -21.24 -0.43
C LYS A 71 5.30 -20.25 -0.64
N MET A 72 6.45 -20.50 0.01
CA MET A 72 7.64 -19.65 -0.12
C MET A 72 8.12 -19.49 -1.57
N GLU A 73 8.00 -20.53 -2.40
CA GLU A 73 8.32 -20.45 -3.83
C GLU A 73 7.46 -19.43 -4.58
N TRP A 74 6.19 -19.27 -4.18
CA TRP A 74 5.31 -18.28 -4.80
C TRP A 74 5.65 -16.86 -4.34
N ILE A 75 6.07 -16.70 -3.10
CA ILE A 75 6.50 -15.40 -2.55
C ILE A 75 7.75 -14.90 -3.27
N GLU A 76 8.73 -15.77 -3.50
CA GLU A 76 9.93 -15.35 -4.22
C GLU A 76 9.62 -15.10 -5.72
N LYS A 77 8.81 -15.96 -6.34
CA LYS A 77 8.53 -15.90 -7.79
C LYS A 77 7.55 -14.80 -8.22
N TYR A 78 6.43 -14.64 -7.51
CA TYR A 78 5.37 -13.69 -7.89
C TYR A 78 5.50 -12.35 -7.20
N LEU A 79 6.00 -12.37 -5.97
CA LEU A 79 6.11 -11.18 -5.13
C LEU A 79 7.56 -10.63 -5.14
N GLY A 80 8.53 -11.34 -5.70
CA GLY A 80 9.92 -10.84 -5.82
C GLY A 80 10.58 -10.53 -4.48
N VAL A 81 10.01 -11.03 -3.38
CA VAL A 81 10.50 -10.73 -2.03
C VAL A 81 11.67 -11.64 -1.73
N THR A 82 12.84 -11.02 -1.57
CA THR A 82 14.06 -11.76 -1.27
C THR A 82 14.01 -12.37 0.12
N PRO A 83 14.68 -13.51 0.36
CA PRO A 83 14.77 -14.12 1.69
C PRO A 83 15.35 -13.14 2.74
N LYS A 84 16.22 -12.21 2.34
CA LYS A 84 16.73 -11.15 3.23
C LYS A 84 15.63 -10.19 3.70
N GLN A 85 14.69 -9.82 2.83
CA GLN A 85 13.55 -8.98 3.21
C GLN A 85 12.60 -9.74 4.14
N MET A 86 12.35 -11.02 3.88
CA MET A 86 11.56 -11.89 4.76
C MET A 86 12.20 -12.03 6.14
N GLU A 87 13.52 -12.21 6.21
CA GLU A 87 14.24 -12.34 7.48
C GLU A 87 14.21 -11.03 8.29
N ARG A 88 14.37 -9.88 7.62
CA ARG A 88 14.22 -8.55 8.25
C ARG A 88 12.81 -8.35 8.78
N ALA A 89 11.78 -8.64 7.97
CA ALA A 89 10.39 -8.53 8.38
C ALA A 89 10.08 -9.48 9.56
N THR A 90 10.58 -10.70 9.52
CA THR A 90 10.43 -11.68 10.61
C THR A 90 11.08 -11.20 11.90
N ARG A 91 12.31 -10.65 11.84
CA ARG A 91 12.97 -10.04 12.99
C ARG A 91 12.20 -8.83 13.52
N PHE A 92 11.63 -8.02 12.62
CA PHE A 92 10.87 -6.83 12.99
C PHE A 92 9.53 -7.16 13.66
N ILE A 93 8.89 -8.27 13.24
CA ILE A 93 7.62 -8.77 13.77
C ILE A 93 7.80 -9.57 15.07
N HIS A 94 9.00 -10.11 15.32
CA HIS A 94 9.27 -11.01 16.43
C HIS A 94 8.76 -10.44 17.77
N GLY A 95 7.75 -11.09 18.36
CA GLY A 95 7.12 -10.70 19.63
C GLY A 95 6.09 -9.56 19.58
N ARG A 96 5.76 -9.00 18.41
CA ARG A 96 4.85 -7.83 18.28
C ARG A 96 3.50 -8.10 17.58
N GLY A 97 3.33 -9.28 16.99
CA GLY A 97 2.04 -9.75 16.48
C GLY A 97 1.42 -8.90 15.35
N ALA A 98 0.09 -8.98 15.21
CA ALA A 98 -0.68 -8.40 14.08
C ALA A 98 -0.61 -6.86 13.97
N TRP A 99 -0.31 -6.16 15.06
CA TRP A 99 -0.20 -4.69 15.11
C TRP A 99 0.92 -4.14 14.23
N MET A 100 1.91 -4.97 13.89
CA MET A 100 3.01 -4.58 13.01
C MET A 100 2.58 -4.26 11.58
N ALA A 101 1.37 -4.65 11.19
CA ALA A 101 0.76 -4.23 9.92
C ALA A 101 0.65 -2.69 9.80
N LEU A 102 0.65 -1.95 10.92
CA LEU A 102 0.68 -0.49 10.89
C LEU A 102 1.95 0.06 10.24
N PHE A 103 3.07 -0.66 10.35
CA PHE A 103 4.35 -0.31 9.73
C PHE A 103 4.48 -0.81 8.29
N SER A 104 3.43 -1.42 7.71
CA SER A 104 3.46 -1.84 6.31
C SER A 104 3.54 -0.67 5.33
N PHE A 105 3.42 0.57 5.80
CA PHE A 105 3.60 1.75 4.95
C PHE A 105 5.06 2.00 4.56
N LEU A 106 6.03 1.35 5.23
CA LEU A 106 7.45 1.53 4.96
C LEU A 106 7.83 1.03 3.55
N PRO A 107 8.46 1.88 2.72
CA PRO A 107 8.94 1.44 1.41
C PRO A 107 9.93 0.29 1.58
N VAL A 108 9.90 -0.70 0.68
CA VAL A 108 10.79 -1.87 0.60
C VAL A 108 10.54 -3.01 1.59
N VAL A 109 10.10 -2.72 2.82
CA VAL A 109 9.89 -3.76 3.86
C VAL A 109 8.40 -3.99 4.16
N GLY A 110 7.54 -3.05 3.78
CA GLY A 110 6.12 -3.07 4.11
C GLY A 110 5.38 -4.31 3.62
N ASP A 111 5.64 -4.73 2.38
CA ASP A 111 4.96 -5.90 1.82
C ASP A 111 5.47 -7.21 2.42
N ALA A 112 6.77 -7.30 2.71
CA ALA A 112 7.35 -8.43 3.42
C ALA A 112 6.73 -8.59 4.82
N ILE A 113 6.40 -7.49 5.50
CA ILE A 113 5.69 -7.53 6.78
C ILE A 113 4.30 -8.17 6.61
N LEU A 114 3.54 -7.79 5.58
CA LEU A 114 2.21 -8.34 5.32
C LEU A 114 2.25 -9.82 4.98
N ILE A 115 3.23 -10.25 4.18
CA ILE A 115 3.44 -11.66 3.83
C ILE A 115 3.81 -12.48 5.07
N VAL A 116 4.74 -11.99 5.89
CA VAL A 116 5.13 -12.68 7.15
C VAL A 116 3.95 -12.76 8.11
N LEU A 117 3.14 -11.70 8.24
CA LEU A 117 1.91 -11.75 9.04
C LEU A 117 0.89 -12.75 8.48
N GLY A 118 0.81 -12.88 7.15
CA GLY A 118 0.06 -13.92 6.46
C GLY A 118 0.53 -15.32 6.81
N LEU A 119 1.84 -15.56 6.70
CA LEU A 119 2.51 -16.83 7.05
C LEU A 119 2.26 -17.22 8.50
N MET A 120 2.29 -16.25 9.41
CA MET A 120 2.01 -16.44 10.83
C MET A 120 0.52 -16.59 11.14
N ARG A 121 -0.36 -16.51 10.13
CA ARG A 121 -1.83 -16.57 10.26
C ARG A 121 -2.37 -15.57 11.28
N ALA A 122 -1.82 -14.35 11.30
CA ALA A 122 -2.26 -13.27 12.17
C ALA A 122 -3.73 -12.88 11.91
N HIS A 123 -4.48 -12.43 12.92
CA HIS A 123 -5.90 -12.10 12.75
C HIS A 123 -6.13 -11.04 11.67
N ILE A 124 -6.85 -11.40 10.60
CA ILE A 124 -7.02 -10.55 9.40
C ILE A 124 -7.66 -9.19 9.74
N GLY A 125 -8.57 -9.15 10.72
CA GLY A 125 -9.19 -7.90 11.15
C GLY A 125 -8.19 -6.91 11.74
N ILE A 126 -7.24 -7.40 12.56
CA ILE A 126 -6.23 -6.52 13.17
C ILE A 126 -5.25 -6.04 12.10
N VAL A 127 -4.81 -6.95 11.23
CA VAL A 127 -3.92 -6.62 10.10
C VAL A 127 -4.56 -5.56 9.20
N THR A 128 -5.84 -5.74 8.84
CA THR A 128 -6.57 -4.82 7.97
C THR A 128 -6.71 -3.45 8.62
N VAL A 129 -7.13 -3.39 9.88
CA VAL A 129 -7.32 -2.12 10.60
C VAL A 129 -5.98 -1.40 10.78
N SER A 130 -4.95 -2.10 11.28
CA SER A 130 -3.62 -1.52 11.48
C SER A 130 -3.01 -1.03 10.16
N MET A 131 -3.09 -1.83 9.10
CA MET A 131 -2.62 -1.43 7.77
C MET A 131 -3.40 -0.24 7.21
N SER A 132 -4.72 -0.23 7.36
CA SER A 132 -5.57 0.88 6.89
C SER A 132 -5.19 2.18 7.58
N ILE A 133 -4.97 2.15 8.90
CA ILE A 133 -4.54 3.32 9.67
C ILE A 133 -3.17 3.83 9.17
N GLY A 134 -2.19 2.94 9.01
CA GLY A 134 -0.84 3.32 8.55
C GLY A 134 -0.83 3.92 7.14
N LYS A 135 -1.58 3.30 6.21
CA LYS A 135 -1.68 3.78 4.82
C LYS A 135 -2.49 5.07 4.71
N LEU A 136 -3.60 5.18 5.44
CA LEU A 136 -4.41 6.39 5.50
C LEU A 136 -3.60 7.57 6.05
N ALA A 137 -2.84 7.35 7.13
CA ALA A 137 -1.97 8.38 7.69
C ALA A 137 -0.94 8.88 6.65
N ARG A 138 -0.27 7.97 5.93
CA ARG A 138 0.68 8.32 4.86
C ARG A 138 0.01 9.20 3.79
N TYR A 139 -1.13 8.78 3.27
CA TYR A 139 -1.82 9.52 2.22
C TYR A 139 -2.41 10.85 2.70
N ALA A 140 -2.95 10.89 3.91
CA ALA A 140 -3.44 12.13 4.51
C ALA A 140 -2.32 13.16 4.68
N ILE A 141 -1.14 12.75 5.15
CA ILE A 141 0.03 13.64 5.27
C ILE A 141 0.45 14.15 3.88
N LEU A 142 0.49 13.27 2.87
CA LEU A 142 0.86 13.63 1.50
C LEU A 142 -0.11 14.66 0.91
N VAL A 143 -1.42 14.42 1.04
CA VAL A 143 -2.46 15.34 0.55
C VAL A 143 -2.43 16.66 1.31
N ALA A 144 -2.28 16.63 2.64
CA ALA A 144 -2.19 17.85 3.44
C ALA A 144 -0.94 18.68 3.06
N ALA A 145 0.19 18.04 2.85
CA ALA A 145 1.40 18.70 2.39
C ALA A 145 1.21 19.34 1.01
N THR A 146 0.56 18.64 0.08
CA THR A 146 0.27 19.17 -1.26
C THR A 146 -0.71 20.33 -1.24
N LEU A 147 -1.80 20.24 -0.47
CA LEU A 147 -2.73 21.35 -0.30
C LEU A 147 -2.06 22.57 0.35
N GLY A 148 -1.20 22.34 1.35
CA GLY A 148 -0.39 23.38 1.97
C GLY A 148 0.55 24.08 0.97
N ILE A 149 1.25 23.30 0.13
CA ILE A 149 2.10 23.84 -0.94
C ILE A 149 1.28 24.62 -1.96
N ILE A 150 0.12 24.11 -2.38
CA ILE A 150 -0.76 24.81 -3.33
C ILE A 150 -1.27 26.13 -2.73
N SER A 151 -1.57 26.17 -1.43
CA SER A 151 -2.03 27.40 -0.76
C SER A 151 -0.95 28.48 -0.56
N LEU A 152 0.33 28.10 -0.70
CA LEU A 152 1.48 29.01 -0.57
C LEU A 152 1.83 29.71 -1.89
N PHE A 153 1.31 29.23 -3.03
CA PHE A 153 1.49 29.79 -4.37
C PHE A 153 0.21 30.48 -4.85
#